data_AF-H5TZG2-F1
#
_entry.id   AF-H5TZG2-F1
#
_cell.length_a   1.000
_cell.length_b   1.000
_cell.length_c   1.000
_cell.angle_alpha   90.00
_cell.angle_beta   90.00
_cell.angle_gamma   90.00
#
_symmetry.space_group_name_H-M   'P 1'
#
loop_
_entity.id
_entity.type
_entity.pdbx_description
1 polymer ?
#
loop_
_entity_poly.entity_id
_entity_poly.type
_entity_poly.pdbx_seq_one_letter_code
_entity_poly.pdbx_strand_id
1 'polypeptide(L)'
;MSVVFIHVGLPKTGTTHLQDRLWWNRDLAFRHSGLLYPGNEMADHFHAATHLQPSRYLDWVDPAFAGRWSTMVSQMRAWPGTSLVSHELFATAREEQIESMVNDLSFADEVHVVVTVRDLARQLPSVWQENVKNQRLASFDDFVTSVRRHAPRRTGSWGGDMEEEPFWEFQDYVGILGRWAKFVGPERAHLVTVAKPGTGTSSLWDRFLSVLDVDPAPMTIDVPNNNTSLSAAQAELLRRLNSRLQPDDIEWDRYERVVKGHIIAKVLFAQTGGTPRGLSTEQRAWAADEAETMIDAVRVAGYPVTGDLGDLSVSTMAGDDARPPTVDEILDASLDAIAGIAQTMPYPETGARLQTRAANVARRIGRRVVSLRRTLG
;
A
#
# COMPACT_ATOMS: atom_id res chain seq x y z
N MET A 1 -5.20 1.39 33.89
CA MET A 1 -3.88 1.17 33.30
C MET A 1 -3.96 1.74 31.90
N SER A 2 -3.09 2.69 31.59
CA SER A 2 -3.01 3.35 30.29
C SER A 2 -2.09 2.56 29.37
N VAL A 3 -2.56 2.25 28.17
CA VAL A 3 -1.84 1.40 27.21
C VAL A 3 -1.82 2.10 25.86
N VAL A 4 -0.65 2.22 25.24
CA VAL A 4 -0.52 2.80 23.91
C VAL A 4 -0.03 1.73 22.93
N PHE A 5 -0.83 1.47 21.90
CA PHE A 5 -0.43 0.62 20.78
C PHE A 5 0.08 1.47 19.62
N ILE A 6 1.17 1.03 19.00
CA ILE A 6 1.73 1.59 17.78
C ILE A 6 1.64 0.53 16.69
N HIS A 7 0.71 0.70 15.76
CA HIS A 7 0.63 -0.16 14.58
C HIS A 7 1.54 0.40 13.48
N VAL A 8 2.54 -0.41 13.10
CA VAL A 8 3.64 0.00 12.21
C VAL A 8 3.57 -0.63 10.83
N GLY A 9 2.40 -1.13 10.44
CA GLY A 9 2.17 -1.73 9.13
C GLY A 9 2.28 -3.24 9.17
N LEU A 10 2.79 -3.92 8.14
CA LEU A 10 3.69 -3.41 7.09
C LEU A 10 2.99 -2.87 5.83
N PRO A 11 3.65 -2.08 4.97
CA PRO A 11 3.05 -1.68 3.71
C PRO A 11 2.54 -2.90 2.91
N LYS A 12 1.37 -2.76 2.29
CA LYS A 12 0.68 -3.79 1.49
C LYS A 12 0.10 -4.99 2.27
N THR A 13 0.00 -4.90 3.61
CA THR A 13 -0.66 -5.92 4.44
C THR A 13 -2.11 -5.57 4.82
N GLY A 14 -2.70 -4.53 4.21
CA GLY A 14 -4.07 -4.09 4.49
C GLY A 14 -4.17 -2.89 5.43
N THR A 15 -3.08 -2.16 5.62
CA THR A 15 -2.99 -1.02 6.55
C THR A 15 -3.96 0.10 6.20
N THR A 16 -4.12 0.44 4.91
CA THR A 16 -5.11 1.42 4.45
C THR A 16 -6.53 1.03 4.88
N HIS A 17 -6.91 -0.24 4.71
CA HIS A 17 -8.23 -0.72 5.13
C HIS A 17 -8.42 -0.60 6.65
N LEU A 18 -7.41 -0.99 7.44
CA LEU A 18 -7.44 -0.85 8.90
C LEU A 18 -7.55 0.62 9.33
N GLN A 19 -6.72 1.50 8.77
CA GLN A 19 -6.67 2.92 9.12
C GLN A 19 -7.98 3.64 8.75
N ASP A 20 -8.51 3.40 7.55
CA ASP A 20 -9.80 3.97 7.14
C ASP A 20 -10.92 3.50 8.08
N ARG A 21 -10.99 2.19 8.39
CA ARG A 21 -12.00 1.66 9.31
C ARG A 21 -11.87 2.24 10.71
N LEU A 22 -10.65 2.36 11.24
CA LEU A 22 -10.39 2.96 12.54
C LEU A 22 -10.85 4.42 12.56
N TRP A 23 -10.48 5.20 11.55
CA TRP A 23 -10.85 6.60 11.46
C TRP A 23 -12.37 6.80 11.45
N TRP A 24 -13.07 6.09 10.57
CA TRP A 24 -14.52 6.21 10.45
C TRP A 24 -15.28 5.65 11.65
N ASN A 25 -14.74 4.64 12.35
CA ASN A 25 -15.35 4.05 13.55
C ASN A 25 -14.83 4.63 14.87
N ARG A 26 -13.94 5.62 14.87
CA ARG A 26 -13.22 6.07 16.10
C ARG A 26 -14.16 6.47 17.23
N ASP A 27 -15.28 7.11 16.91
CA ASP A 27 -16.25 7.55 17.92
C ASP A 27 -17.02 6.36 18.52
N LEU A 28 -17.28 5.32 17.72
CA LEU A 28 -17.89 4.07 18.19
C LEU A 28 -16.89 3.27 19.03
N ALA A 29 -15.65 3.17 18.56
CA ALA A 29 -14.54 2.54 19.27
C ALA A 29 -14.34 3.15 20.66
N PHE A 30 -14.32 4.48 20.74
CA PHE A 30 -14.17 5.20 21.98
C PHE A 30 -15.34 4.97 22.93
N ARG A 31 -16.60 5.12 22.45
CA ARG A 31 -17.79 4.97 23.29
C ARG A 31 -18.01 3.56 23.83
N HIS A 32 -17.72 2.53 23.03
CA HIS A 32 -18.08 1.16 23.36
C HIS A 32 -16.91 0.34 23.94
N SER A 33 -15.67 0.74 23.64
CA SER A 33 -14.48 -0.04 24.03
C SER A 33 -13.41 0.81 24.71
N GLY A 34 -13.62 2.12 24.84
CA GLY A 34 -12.62 3.02 25.43
C GLY A 34 -11.33 3.14 24.60
N LEU A 35 -11.37 2.76 23.32
CA LEU A 35 -10.23 2.89 22.41
C LEU A 35 -10.16 4.33 21.88
N LEU A 36 -9.10 5.05 22.26
CA LEU A 36 -8.78 6.34 21.68
C LEU A 36 -7.98 6.17 20.38
N TYR A 37 -8.51 6.66 19.28
CA TYR A 37 -7.77 6.87 18.03
C TYR A 37 -7.50 8.38 17.89
N PRO A 38 -6.31 8.87 18.29
CA PRO A 38 -6.03 10.30 18.43
C PRO A 38 -5.86 10.98 17.07
N GLY A 39 -5.81 12.32 17.09
CA GLY A 39 -5.70 13.15 15.89
C GLY A 39 -6.99 13.89 15.55
N ASN A 40 -6.83 15.03 14.91
CA ASN A 40 -7.91 15.90 14.44
C ASN A 40 -8.30 15.55 13.00
N GLU A 41 -7.35 15.08 12.21
CA GLU A 41 -7.51 14.69 10.81
C GLU A 41 -6.90 13.31 10.53
N MET A 42 -7.41 12.59 9.54
CA MET A 42 -6.93 11.23 9.21
C MET A 42 -5.44 11.25 8.81
N ALA A 43 -5.01 12.33 8.16
CA ALA A 43 -3.62 12.53 7.75
C ALA A 43 -2.66 12.78 8.93
N ASP A 44 -3.15 13.06 10.14
CA ASP A 44 -2.27 13.34 11.30
C ASP A 44 -1.34 12.15 11.60
N HIS A 45 -1.80 10.91 11.38
CA HIS A 45 -1.00 9.70 11.56
C HIS A 45 0.11 9.57 10.52
N PHE A 46 -0.17 9.91 9.26
CA PHE A 46 0.84 10.02 8.20
C PHE A 46 1.88 11.08 8.55
N HIS A 47 1.43 12.25 9.01
CA HIS A 47 2.33 13.33 9.39
C HIS A 47 3.16 13.00 10.62
N ALA A 48 2.61 12.29 11.61
CA ALA A 48 3.38 11.80 12.75
C ALA A 48 4.52 10.87 12.29
N ALA A 49 4.25 9.95 11.36
CA ALA A 49 5.27 9.03 10.87
C ALA A 49 6.36 9.68 10.00
N THR A 50 5.98 10.66 9.16
CA THR A 50 6.93 11.39 8.30
C THR A 50 7.77 12.38 9.10
N HIS A 51 7.20 13.10 10.07
CA HIS A 51 7.94 14.02 10.93
C HIS A 51 8.87 13.32 11.93
N LEU A 52 8.61 12.06 12.27
CA LEU A 52 9.55 11.22 13.01
C LEU A 52 10.81 10.91 12.17
N GLN A 53 10.69 10.94 10.85
CA GLN A 53 11.71 10.51 9.88
C GLN A 53 11.96 11.56 8.79
N PRO A 54 12.28 12.82 9.15
CA PRO A 54 12.22 13.93 8.20
C PRO A 54 13.27 13.83 7.10
N SER A 55 14.47 13.31 7.39
CA SER A 55 15.51 13.09 6.38
C SER A 55 15.11 12.08 5.30
N ARG A 56 14.21 11.15 5.63
CA ARG A 56 13.76 10.08 4.72
C ARG A 56 12.58 10.52 3.87
N TYR A 57 11.67 11.32 4.45
CA TYR A 57 10.42 11.72 3.83
C TYR A 57 10.38 13.23 3.56
N LEU A 58 11.50 13.83 3.17
CA LEU A 58 11.65 15.28 3.04
C LEU A 58 10.55 15.93 2.20
N ASP A 59 10.20 15.31 1.07
CA ASP A 59 9.16 15.82 0.16
C ASP A 59 7.73 15.72 0.73
N TRP A 60 7.56 14.97 1.82
CA TRP A 60 6.26 14.73 2.48
C TRP A 60 6.14 15.44 3.84
N VAL A 61 7.24 15.99 4.36
CA VAL A 61 7.24 16.77 5.60
C VAL A 61 6.69 18.16 5.30
N ASP A 62 5.44 18.38 5.70
CA ASP A 62 4.80 19.69 5.65
C ASP A 62 4.89 20.38 7.03
N PRO A 63 5.59 21.52 7.15
CA PRO A 63 5.70 22.29 8.40
C PRO A 63 4.36 22.66 9.04
N ALA A 64 3.27 22.77 8.27
CA ALA A 64 1.94 23.03 8.80
C ALA A 64 1.44 21.91 9.73
N PHE A 65 2.03 20.72 9.65
CA PHE A 65 1.68 19.54 10.44
C PHE A 65 2.72 19.18 11.52
N ALA A 66 3.72 20.03 11.78
CA ALA A 66 4.76 19.76 12.77
C ALA A 66 4.22 19.52 14.19
N GLY A 67 3.07 20.12 14.54
CA GLY A 67 2.42 19.98 15.85
C GLY A 67 1.46 18.80 16.00
N ARG A 68 1.27 17.95 14.97
CA ARG A 68 0.28 16.86 15.02
C ARG A 68 0.65 15.77 16.01
N TRP A 69 1.92 15.35 16.03
CA TRP A 69 2.40 14.37 17.01
C TRP A 69 2.21 14.82 18.46
N SER A 70 2.64 16.05 18.80
CA SER A 70 2.46 16.61 20.15
C SER A 70 0.98 16.72 20.56
N THR A 71 0.10 17.00 19.59
CA THR A 71 -1.35 17.04 19.81
C THR A 71 -1.88 15.64 20.15
N MET A 72 -1.50 14.63 19.37
CA MET A 72 -1.89 13.23 19.62
C MET A 72 -1.37 12.73 20.98
N VAL A 73 -0.10 13.00 21.31
CA VAL A 73 0.49 12.68 22.63
C VAL A 73 -0.30 13.34 23.77
N SER A 74 -0.71 14.59 23.62
CA SER A 74 -1.50 15.30 24.63
C SER A 74 -2.89 14.67 24.82
N GLN A 75 -3.54 14.24 23.74
CA GLN A 75 -4.82 13.54 23.78
C GLN A 75 -4.69 12.18 24.49
N MET A 76 -3.66 11.40 24.15
CA MET A 76 -3.39 10.11 24.79
C MET A 76 -3.05 10.28 26.28
N ARG A 77 -2.28 11.30 26.65
CA ARG A 77 -1.95 11.61 28.05
C ARG A 77 -3.17 12.01 28.88
N ALA A 78 -4.16 12.66 28.26
CA ALA A 78 -5.41 13.02 28.92
C ALA A 78 -6.38 11.82 29.04
N TRP A 79 -6.10 10.69 28.40
CA TRP A 79 -6.94 9.50 28.37
C TRP A 79 -6.29 8.32 29.12
N PRO A 80 -6.75 7.97 30.33
CA PRO A 80 -6.14 6.91 31.15
C PRO A 80 -6.56 5.48 30.73
N GLY A 81 -6.80 5.26 29.43
CA GLY A 81 -7.22 3.99 28.84
C GLY A 81 -6.35 3.56 27.65
N THR A 82 -6.91 2.77 26.74
CA THR A 82 -6.20 2.27 25.56
C THR A 82 -6.20 3.32 24.44
N SER A 83 -5.03 3.57 23.85
CA SER A 83 -4.86 4.43 22.67
C SER A 83 -4.15 3.69 21.54
N LEU A 84 -4.44 4.04 20.29
CA LEU A 84 -3.81 3.45 19.12
C LEU A 84 -3.31 4.54 18.15
N VAL A 85 -2.01 4.53 17.89
CA VAL A 85 -1.38 5.24 16.77
C VAL A 85 -1.10 4.22 15.67
N SER A 86 -1.37 4.56 14.41
CA SER A 86 -1.31 3.58 13.31
C SER A 86 -0.86 4.24 12.01
N HIS A 87 0.31 3.86 11.50
CA HIS A 87 0.77 4.18 10.15
C HIS A 87 1.92 3.26 9.72
N GLU A 88 1.91 2.72 8.50
CA GLU A 88 2.94 1.78 8.06
C GLU A 88 4.34 2.38 7.89
N LEU A 89 4.45 3.70 7.73
CA LEU A 89 5.76 4.36 7.61
C LEU A 89 6.57 4.28 8.91
N PHE A 90 5.96 3.95 10.05
CA PHE A 90 6.72 3.65 11.28
C PHE A 90 7.60 2.39 11.14
N ALA A 91 7.36 1.51 10.16
CA ALA A 91 8.18 0.33 9.89
C ALA A 91 9.66 0.65 9.66
N THR A 92 9.95 1.79 9.01
CA THR A 92 11.32 2.19 8.64
C THR A 92 12.03 3.01 9.72
N ALA A 93 11.37 3.26 10.86
CA ALA A 93 11.97 4.01 11.95
C ALA A 93 13.25 3.31 12.44
N ARG A 94 14.31 4.10 12.57
CA ARG A 94 15.59 3.67 13.15
C ARG A 94 15.53 3.72 14.67
N GLU A 95 16.52 3.12 15.32
CA GLU A 95 16.55 2.97 16.79
C GLU A 95 16.41 4.31 17.51
N GLU A 96 17.09 5.37 17.07
CA GLU A 96 17.01 6.69 17.71
C GLU A 96 15.61 7.30 17.59
N GLN A 97 14.91 7.01 16.50
CA GLN A 97 13.55 7.50 16.23
C GLN A 97 12.53 6.73 17.05
N ILE A 98 12.68 5.40 17.15
CA ILE A 98 11.84 4.55 18.00
C ILE A 98 12.02 4.96 19.47
N GLU A 99 13.26 5.16 19.91
CA GLU A 99 13.57 5.62 21.27
C GLU A 99 12.88 6.94 21.58
N SER A 100 13.02 7.93 20.69
CA SER A 100 12.36 9.24 20.85
C SER A 100 10.85 9.09 20.97
N MET A 101 10.22 8.31 20.09
CA MET A 101 8.77 8.11 20.10
C MET A 101 8.30 7.39 21.37
N VAL A 102 9.00 6.35 21.82
CA VAL A 102 8.66 5.62 23.05
C VAL A 102 8.87 6.51 24.28
N ASN A 103 9.88 7.37 24.30
CA ASN A 103 10.10 8.34 25.38
C ASN A 103 8.97 9.38 25.48
N ASP A 104 8.44 9.86 24.35
CA ASP A 104 7.26 10.75 24.35
C ASP A 104 6.02 10.08 24.96
N LEU A 105 5.96 8.74 24.88
CA LEU A 105 4.91 7.88 25.40
C LEU A 105 5.18 7.33 26.81
N SER A 106 6.25 7.76 27.49
CA SER A 106 6.64 7.31 28.83
C SER A 106 5.63 7.59 29.95
N PHE A 107 4.54 8.31 29.65
CA PHE A 107 3.42 8.50 30.57
C PHE A 107 2.46 7.32 30.61
N ALA A 108 2.49 6.44 29.60
CA ALA A 108 1.69 5.24 29.55
C ALA A 108 2.29 4.15 30.45
N ASP A 109 1.45 3.31 31.05
CA ASP A 109 1.92 2.16 31.82
C ASP A 109 2.59 1.12 30.91
N GLU A 110 2.04 0.94 29.69
CA GLU A 110 2.57 0.03 28.68
C GLU A 110 2.54 0.64 27.28
N VAL A 111 3.59 0.37 26.50
CA VAL A 111 3.66 0.67 25.07
C VAL A 111 3.85 -0.64 24.32
N HIS A 112 3.01 -0.90 23.32
CA HIS A 112 3.07 -2.09 22.49
C HIS A 112 3.27 -1.71 21.03
N VAL A 113 3.95 -2.57 20.27
CA VAL A 113 4.02 -2.46 18.81
C VAL A 113 3.19 -3.56 18.17
N VAL A 114 2.47 -3.25 17.09
CA VAL A 114 1.70 -4.20 16.30
C VAL A 114 2.20 -4.20 14.86
N VAL A 115 2.61 -5.37 14.37
CA VAL A 115 3.08 -5.60 13.00
C VAL A 115 2.15 -6.60 12.31
N THR A 116 1.38 -6.13 11.35
CA THR A 116 0.64 -6.95 10.40
C THR A 116 1.56 -7.47 9.30
N VAL A 117 1.48 -8.77 8.98
CA VAL A 117 2.40 -9.45 8.06
C VAL A 117 1.64 -10.33 7.07
N ARG A 118 2.12 -10.39 5.83
CA ARG A 118 1.56 -11.19 4.72
C ARG A 118 2.69 -12.00 4.08
N ASP A 119 2.38 -13.19 3.56
CA ASP A 119 3.40 -14.05 2.93
C ASP A 119 4.11 -13.38 1.74
N LEU A 120 5.36 -13.79 1.52
CA LEU A 120 6.22 -13.25 0.47
C LEU A 120 5.65 -13.42 -0.94
N ALA A 121 4.90 -14.49 -1.21
CA ALA A 121 4.33 -14.74 -2.53
C ALA A 121 3.25 -13.72 -2.92
N ARG A 122 2.53 -13.18 -1.94
CA ARG A 122 1.61 -12.05 -2.15
C ARG A 122 2.28 -10.68 -2.00
N GLN A 123 3.30 -10.56 -1.14
CA GLN A 123 4.01 -9.28 -0.93
C GLN A 123 4.87 -8.89 -2.13
N LEU A 124 5.64 -9.80 -2.72
CA LEU A 124 6.56 -9.50 -3.82
C LEU A 124 5.85 -8.85 -5.03
N PRO A 125 4.79 -9.42 -5.61
CA PRO A 125 4.06 -8.75 -6.69
C PRO A 125 3.40 -7.44 -6.28
N SER A 126 2.89 -7.38 -5.05
CA SER A 126 2.20 -6.19 -4.54
C SER A 126 3.15 -5.00 -4.37
N VAL A 127 4.36 -5.24 -3.84
CA VAL A 127 5.40 -4.20 -3.71
C VAL A 127 5.96 -3.82 -5.07
N TRP A 128 6.23 -4.79 -5.95
CA TRP A 128 6.67 -4.47 -7.32
C TRP A 128 5.68 -3.55 -8.05
N GLN A 129 4.37 -3.84 -7.99
CA GLN A 129 3.37 -2.96 -8.58
C GLN A 129 3.38 -1.55 -7.96
N GLU A 130 3.60 -1.45 -6.66
CA GLU A 130 3.72 -0.15 -5.99
C GLU A 130 4.97 0.61 -6.47
N ASN A 131 6.10 -0.07 -6.62
CA ASN A 131 7.34 0.50 -7.16
C ASN A 131 7.12 1.00 -8.60
N VAL A 132 6.43 0.23 -9.44
CA VAL A 132 6.04 0.66 -10.80
C VAL A 132 5.09 1.86 -10.75
N LYS A 133 4.14 1.92 -9.82
CA LYS A 133 3.33 3.13 -9.61
C LYS A 133 4.16 4.33 -9.18
N ASN A 134 5.33 4.11 -8.58
CA ASN A 134 6.31 5.13 -8.17
C ASN A 134 7.47 5.29 -9.20
N GLN A 135 7.17 5.15 -10.49
CA GLN A 135 8.10 5.38 -11.63
C GLN A 135 9.29 4.43 -11.77
N ARG A 136 9.42 3.39 -10.92
CA ARG A 136 10.49 2.39 -11.07
C ARG A 136 10.32 1.57 -12.37
N LEU A 137 11.45 1.12 -12.91
CA LEU A 137 11.55 0.51 -14.24
C LEU A 137 11.84 -1.00 -14.22
N ALA A 138 12.25 -1.55 -13.07
CA ALA A 138 12.62 -2.96 -12.96
C ALA A 138 11.47 -3.87 -13.42
N SER A 139 11.79 -4.84 -14.29
CA SER A 139 10.84 -5.91 -14.60
C SER A 139 10.55 -6.71 -13.33
N PHE A 140 9.46 -7.48 -13.32
CA PHE A 140 9.14 -8.29 -12.13
C PHE A 140 10.27 -9.28 -11.79
N ASP A 141 10.91 -9.87 -12.80
CA ASP A 141 11.98 -10.85 -12.59
C ASP A 141 13.28 -10.18 -12.10
N ASP A 142 13.60 -8.98 -12.62
CA ASP A 142 14.73 -8.17 -12.12
C ASP A 142 14.49 -7.74 -10.66
N PHE A 143 13.26 -7.34 -10.33
CA PHE A 143 12.86 -6.99 -8.98
C PHE A 143 13.05 -8.17 -8.02
N VAL A 144 12.49 -9.35 -8.34
CA VAL A 144 12.65 -10.54 -7.48
C VAL A 144 14.12 -10.94 -7.37
N THR A 145 14.91 -10.80 -8.43
CA THR A 145 16.36 -11.05 -8.41
C THR A 145 17.09 -10.09 -7.46
N SER A 146 16.76 -8.80 -7.51
CA SER A 146 17.30 -7.81 -6.57
C SER A 146 16.94 -8.15 -5.13
N VAL A 147 15.66 -8.42 -4.84
CA VAL A 147 15.19 -8.77 -3.49
C VAL A 147 15.93 -10.00 -2.96
N ARG A 148 16.08 -11.05 -3.78
CA ARG A 148 16.82 -12.26 -3.40
C ARG A 148 18.29 -12.00 -3.10
N ARG A 149 18.94 -11.09 -3.83
CA ARG A 149 20.36 -10.75 -3.61
C ARG A 149 20.58 -9.98 -2.32
N HIS A 150 19.64 -9.14 -1.94
CA HIS A 150 19.71 -8.25 -0.78
C HIS A 150 18.96 -8.78 0.45
N ALA A 151 18.56 -10.06 0.45
CA ALA A 151 17.91 -10.68 1.60
C ALA A 151 18.75 -10.50 2.89
N PRO A 152 18.17 -10.04 4.02
CA PRO A 152 18.90 -9.67 5.24
C PRO A 152 19.84 -10.76 5.78
N ARG A 153 19.53 -12.03 5.51
CA ARG A 153 20.40 -13.17 5.86
C ARG A 153 21.76 -13.20 5.18
N ARG A 154 21.94 -12.46 4.07
CA ARG A 154 23.15 -12.55 3.25
C ARG A 154 24.21 -11.57 3.75
N THR A 155 25.00 -12.02 4.72
CA THR A 155 26.26 -11.36 5.08
C THR A 155 27.33 -11.73 4.03
N GLY A 156 27.45 -10.91 3.00
CA GLY A 156 28.47 -11.06 1.96
C GLY A 156 28.12 -10.28 0.70
N SER A 157 28.96 -9.32 0.34
CA SER A 157 28.86 -8.57 -0.91
C SER A 157 29.05 -9.53 -2.09
N TRP A 158 27.97 -9.91 -2.76
CA TRP A 158 28.09 -10.40 -4.13
C TRP A 158 28.48 -9.21 -4.97
N GLY A 159 29.76 -9.12 -5.30
CA GLY A 159 30.31 -8.07 -6.16
C GLY A 159 29.49 -7.96 -7.44
N GLY A 160 28.85 -6.81 -7.63
CA GLY A 160 28.07 -6.46 -8.80
C GLY A 160 27.22 -5.21 -8.54
N ASP A 161 27.21 -4.28 -9.49
CA ASP A 161 26.59 -2.95 -9.43
C ASP A 161 25.06 -2.98 -9.59
N MET A 162 24.35 -3.96 -9.00
CA MET A 162 22.88 -4.00 -9.06
C MET A 162 22.30 -3.15 -7.93
N GLU A 163 21.60 -2.07 -8.28
CA GLU A 163 20.87 -1.24 -7.32
C GLU A 163 19.81 -2.07 -6.58
N GLU A 164 19.71 -1.88 -5.26
CA GLU A 164 18.69 -2.52 -4.43
C GLU A 164 17.31 -1.91 -4.70
N GLU A 165 16.41 -2.74 -5.25
CA GLU A 165 14.99 -2.39 -5.35
C GLU A 165 14.34 -2.25 -3.96
N PRO A 166 13.54 -1.19 -3.71
CA PRO A 166 12.88 -0.98 -2.42
C PRO A 166 11.98 -2.16 -2.04
N PHE A 167 12.38 -2.92 -1.01
CA PHE A 167 11.61 -4.02 -0.45
C PHE A 167 11.93 -4.25 1.03
N TRP A 168 13.15 -4.71 1.36
CA TRP A 168 13.46 -5.23 2.70
C TRP A 168 13.36 -4.19 3.80
N GLU A 169 13.68 -2.93 3.50
CA GLU A 169 13.51 -1.83 4.46
C GLU A 169 12.06 -1.70 4.99
N PHE A 170 11.06 -2.13 4.21
CA PHE A 170 9.66 -2.13 4.59
C PHE A 170 9.10 -3.50 4.94
N GLN A 171 9.74 -4.58 4.49
CA GLN A 171 9.17 -5.93 4.46
C GLN A 171 9.92 -6.95 5.33
N ASP A 172 11.11 -6.61 5.84
CA ASP A 172 11.84 -7.43 6.82
C ASP A 172 11.16 -7.36 8.19
N TYR A 173 10.04 -8.07 8.35
CA TYR A 173 9.30 -8.08 9.61
C TYR A 173 10.12 -8.65 10.78
N VAL A 174 11.15 -9.46 10.53
CA VAL A 174 12.06 -9.97 11.57
C VAL A 174 12.94 -8.84 12.08
N GLY A 175 13.60 -8.11 11.18
CA GLY A 175 14.40 -6.94 11.54
C GLY A 175 13.56 -5.82 12.17
N ILE A 176 12.37 -5.55 11.63
CA ILE A 176 11.45 -4.53 12.15
C ILE A 176 10.98 -4.89 13.56
N LEU A 177 10.45 -6.10 13.78
CA LEU A 177 10.06 -6.55 15.13
C LEU A 177 11.25 -6.51 16.08
N GLY A 178 12.42 -6.98 15.66
CA GLY A 178 13.64 -6.94 16.47
C GLY A 178 14.04 -5.53 16.89
N ARG A 179 13.95 -4.53 15.99
CA ARG A 179 14.23 -3.13 16.31
C ARG A 179 13.26 -2.58 17.35
N TRP A 180 11.95 -2.78 17.15
CA TRP A 180 10.94 -2.26 18.07
C TRP A 180 10.96 -2.98 19.42
N ALA A 181 11.14 -4.30 19.43
CA ALA A 181 11.19 -5.11 20.65
C ALA A 181 12.34 -4.73 21.60
N LYS A 182 13.42 -4.12 21.10
CA LYS A 182 14.49 -3.55 21.97
C LYS A 182 13.97 -2.48 22.92
N PHE A 183 12.91 -1.76 22.54
CA PHE A 183 12.37 -0.63 23.30
C PHE A 183 11.11 -0.98 24.09
N VAL A 184 10.26 -1.88 23.56
CA VAL A 184 8.99 -2.25 24.22
C VAL A 184 9.02 -3.61 24.94
N GLY A 185 10.02 -4.45 24.65
CA GLY A 185 10.08 -5.84 25.08
C GLY A 185 9.41 -6.81 24.07
N PRO A 186 9.92 -8.04 23.90
CA PRO A 186 9.35 -9.02 22.96
C PRO A 186 7.91 -9.41 23.29
N GLU A 187 7.53 -9.44 24.56
CA GLU A 187 6.17 -9.71 25.03
C GLU A 187 5.16 -8.62 24.65
N ARG A 188 5.64 -7.44 24.23
CA ARG A 188 4.83 -6.31 23.78
C ARG A 188 4.96 -6.03 22.28
N ALA A 189 5.66 -6.90 21.55
CA ALA A 189 5.80 -6.82 20.11
C ALA A 189 4.91 -7.86 19.42
N HIS A 190 3.73 -7.44 18.98
CA HIS A 190 2.70 -8.33 18.45
C HIS A 190 2.81 -8.49 16.94
N LEU A 191 2.71 -9.72 16.44
CA LEU A 191 2.58 -10.02 15.02
C LEU A 191 1.15 -10.46 14.70
N VAL A 192 0.53 -9.82 13.71
CA VAL A 192 -0.81 -10.16 13.21
C VAL A 192 -0.71 -10.69 11.78
N THR A 193 -1.11 -11.94 11.53
CA THR A 193 -1.02 -12.49 10.17
C THR A 193 -2.23 -12.12 9.31
N VAL A 194 -1.97 -11.79 8.05
CA VAL A 194 -3.00 -11.63 7.02
C VAL A 194 -3.32 -13.00 6.43
N ALA A 195 -4.49 -13.53 6.77
CA ALA A 195 -4.96 -14.84 6.32
C ALA A 195 -4.83 -15.03 4.81
N LYS A 196 -4.56 -16.26 4.38
CA LYS A 196 -4.67 -16.59 2.94
C LYS A 196 -6.15 -16.52 2.52
N PRO A 197 -6.44 -16.11 1.27
CA PRO A 197 -7.81 -16.11 0.78
C PRO A 197 -8.45 -17.49 0.95
N GLY A 198 -9.63 -17.55 1.55
CA GLY A 198 -10.39 -18.79 1.73
C GLY A 198 -9.92 -19.72 2.86
N THR A 199 -8.89 -19.35 3.65
CA THR A 199 -8.39 -20.19 4.76
C THR A 199 -8.66 -19.63 6.15
N GLY A 200 -8.95 -18.32 6.26
CA GLY A 200 -9.18 -17.66 7.54
C GLY A 200 -10.62 -17.72 8.02
N THR A 201 -10.83 -18.08 9.28
CA THR A 201 -12.13 -17.95 9.97
C THR A 201 -12.40 -16.53 10.48
N SER A 202 -11.34 -15.75 10.73
CA SER A 202 -11.39 -14.37 11.20
C SER A 202 -10.75 -13.41 10.19
N SER A 203 -11.34 -12.22 10.05
CA SER A 203 -10.80 -11.19 9.16
C SER A 203 -9.56 -10.53 9.74
N LEU A 204 -8.78 -9.82 8.91
CA LEU A 204 -7.66 -9.01 9.40
C LEU A 204 -8.11 -7.98 10.45
N TRP A 205 -9.31 -7.41 10.26
CA TRP A 205 -9.93 -6.48 11.21
C TRP A 205 -10.12 -7.12 12.58
N ASP A 206 -10.72 -8.32 12.61
CA ASP A 206 -11.00 -9.02 13.87
C ASP A 206 -9.70 -9.42 14.59
N ARG A 207 -8.72 -9.96 13.84
CA ARG A 207 -7.39 -10.31 14.37
C ARG A 207 -6.65 -9.09 14.92
N PHE A 208 -6.76 -7.96 14.22
CA PHE A 208 -6.11 -6.72 14.66
C PHE A 208 -6.74 -6.19 15.95
N LEU A 209 -8.08 -6.13 16.03
CA LEU A 209 -8.76 -5.62 17.22
C LEU A 209 -8.64 -6.55 18.43
N SER A 210 -8.49 -7.85 18.24
CA SER A 210 -8.25 -8.77 19.37
C SER A 210 -6.92 -8.50 20.08
N VAL A 211 -5.90 -7.97 19.37
CA VAL A 211 -4.64 -7.54 20.02
C VAL A 211 -4.88 -6.35 20.95
N LEU A 212 -5.85 -5.50 20.63
CA LEU A 212 -6.21 -4.31 21.39
C LEU A 212 -7.24 -4.60 22.50
N ASP A 213 -7.72 -5.84 22.61
CA ASP A 213 -8.87 -6.24 23.43
C ASP A 213 -10.16 -5.43 23.13
N VAL A 214 -10.41 -5.20 21.84
CA VAL A 214 -11.56 -4.41 21.36
C VAL A 214 -12.57 -5.31 20.65
N ASP A 215 -13.84 -5.24 21.07
CA ASP A 215 -14.94 -5.92 20.39
C ASP A 215 -15.23 -5.23 19.03
N PRO A 216 -15.15 -5.94 17.88
CA PRO A 216 -15.49 -5.39 16.58
C PRO A 216 -16.99 -5.10 16.39
N ALA A 217 -17.88 -5.76 17.16
CA ALA A 217 -19.32 -5.72 16.89
C ALA A 217 -19.95 -4.31 16.86
N PRO A 218 -19.55 -3.35 17.72
CA PRO A 218 -20.09 -1.98 17.68
C PRO A 218 -19.56 -1.13 16.51
N MET A 219 -18.47 -1.55 15.84
CA MET A 219 -17.80 -0.80 14.77
C MET A 219 -18.44 -1.08 13.41
N THR A 220 -19.66 -0.58 13.26
CA THR A 220 -20.57 -0.90 12.15
C THR A 220 -20.41 -0.03 10.90
N ILE A 221 -19.59 1.04 10.94
CA ILE A 221 -19.39 1.90 9.79
C ILE A 221 -18.48 1.17 8.80
N ASP A 222 -19.08 0.78 7.67
CA ASP A 222 -18.36 0.16 6.57
C ASP A 222 -17.61 1.21 5.74
N VAL A 223 -16.45 0.82 5.23
CA VAL A 223 -15.65 1.65 4.31
C VAL A 223 -15.37 0.83 3.06
N PRO A 224 -15.55 1.41 1.86
CA PRO A 224 -15.25 0.73 0.61
C PRO A 224 -13.82 0.17 0.61
N ASN A 225 -13.71 -1.13 0.40
CA ASN A 225 -12.40 -1.77 0.23
C ASN A 225 -11.92 -1.59 -1.22
N ASN A 226 -11.07 -0.58 -1.46
CA ASN A 226 -10.51 -0.29 -2.79
C ASN A 226 -9.16 -0.98 -3.04
N ASN A 227 -8.99 -2.23 -2.59
CA ASN A 227 -7.74 -2.97 -2.77
C ASN A 227 -7.64 -3.61 -4.17
N THR A 228 -7.82 -2.78 -5.20
CA THR A 228 -7.68 -3.19 -6.60
C THR A 228 -6.21 -3.20 -6.98
N SER A 229 -5.73 -4.35 -7.45
CA SER A 229 -4.41 -4.49 -8.04
C SER A 229 -4.49 -4.36 -9.57
N LEU A 230 -3.38 -3.97 -10.18
CA LEU A 230 -3.27 -4.02 -11.64
C LEU A 230 -3.11 -5.48 -12.07
N SER A 231 -3.70 -5.83 -13.20
CA SER A 231 -3.36 -7.09 -13.88
C SER A 231 -1.88 -7.08 -14.32
N ALA A 232 -1.32 -8.26 -14.62
CA ALA A 232 0.07 -8.34 -15.08
C ALA A 232 0.31 -7.49 -16.34
N ALA A 233 -0.63 -7.47 -17.29
CA ALA A 233 -0.55 -6.67 -18.51
C ALA A 233 -0.63 -5.16 -18.24
N GLN A 234 -1.52 -4.73 -17.34
CA GLN A 234 -1.64 -3.32 -16.96
C GLN A 234 -0.40 -2.81 -16.21
N ALA A 235 0.18 -3.63 -15.32
CA ALA A 235 1.41 -3.27 -14.62
C ALA A 235 2.60 -3.15 -15.60
N GLU A 236 2.70 -4.06 -16.57
CA GLU A 236 3.75 -4.02 -17.59
C GLU A 236 3.55 -2.85 -18.58
N LEU A 237 2.31 -2.52 -18.95
CA LEU A 237 1.99 -1.28 -19.66
C LEU A 237 2.53 -0.06 -18.91
N LEU A 238 2.19 0.07 -17.62
CA LEU A 238 2.61 1.20 -16.81
C LEU A 238 4.14 1.27 -16.69
N ARG A 239 4.81 0.13 -16.49
CA ARG A 239 6.27 0.06 -16.45
C ARG A 239 6.91 0.54 -17.76
N ARG A 240 6.35 0.14 -18.92
CA ARG A 240 6.79 0.62 -20.25
C ARG A 240 6.44 2.07 -20.53
N LEU A 241 5.40 2.60 -19.88
CA LEU A 241 5.08 4.02 -19.91
C LEU A 241 6.12 4.82 -19.11
N ASN A 242 6.53 4.31 -17.93
CA ASN A 242 7.53 4.96 -17.09
C ASN A 242 8.88 5.12 -17.77
N SER A 243 9.25 4.26 -18.72
CA SER A 243 10.50 4.45 -19.49
C SER A 243 10.48 5.69 -20.41
N ARG A 244 9.36 6.43 -20.44
CA ARG A 244 9.18 7.71 -21.14
C ARG A 244 8.71 8.84 -20.20
N LEU A 245 8.56 8.54 -18.91
CA LEU A 245 8.02 9.44 -17.89
C LEU A 245 8.90 9.33 -16.64
N GLN A 246 10.20 9.53 -16.79
CA GLN A 246 11.13 9.62 -15.67
C GLN A 246 11.12 11.03 -15.06
N PRO A 247 11.74 11.25 -13.88
CA PRO A 247 11.76 12.57 -13.25
C PRO A 247 12.28 13.72 -14.15
N ASP A 248 13.19 13.42 -15.09
CA ASP A 248 13.68 14.40 -16.07
C ASP A 248 12.64 14.74 -17.16
N ASP A 249 11.62 13.90 -17.35
CA ASP A 249 10.56 14.08 -18.35
C ASP A 249 9.27 14.70 -17.76
N ILE A 250 9.00 14.47 -16.47
CA ILE A 250 7.77 14.87 -15.81
C ILE A 250 7.94 15.09 -14.30
N GLU A 251 7.48 16.25 -13.83
CA GLU A 251 7.41 16.58 -12.40
C GLU A 251 6.53 15.59 -11.62
N TRP A 252 6.94 15.26 -10.39
CA TRP A 252 6.25 14.29 -9.54
C TRP A 252 4.77 14.65 -9.30
N ASP A 253 4.46 15.90 -8.95
CA ASP A 253 3.07 16.34 -8.70
C ASP A 253 2.17 16.09 -9.94
N ARG A 254 2.71 16.27 -11.15
CA ARG A 254 1.99 15.98 -12.38
C ARG A 254 1.83 14.49 -12.61
N TYR A 255 2.88 13.71 -12.41
CA TYR A 255 2.82 12.25 -12.52
C TYR A 255 1.82 11.66 -11.52
N GLU A 256 1.85 12.11 -10.27
CA GLU A 256 0.93 11.69 -9.22
C GLU A 256 -0.52 12.02 -9.57
N ARG A 257 -0.84 13.26 -9.95
CA ARG A 257 -2.22 13.64 -10.29
C ARG A 257 -2.74 12.96 -11.55
N VAL A 258 -1.92 12.88 -12.60
CA VAL A 258 -2.36 12.37 -13.92
C VAL A 258 -2.24 10.86 -13.99
N VAL A 259 -1.07 10.31 -13.71
CA VAL A 259 -0.83 8.86 -13.87
C VAL A 259 -1.48 8.09 -12.73
N LYS A 260 -1.22 8.44 -11.46
CA LYS A 260 -1.85 7.73 -10.34
C LYS A 260 -3.32 8.11 -10.16
N GLY A 261 -3.61 9.40 -10.07
CA GLY A 261 -4.95 9.91 -9.75
C GLY A 261 -5.99 9.69 -10.84
N HIS A 262 -5.58 9.65 -12.12
CA HIS A 262 -6.51 9.48 -13.24
C HIS A 262 -6.28 8.16 -13.99
N ILE A 263 -5.11 7.93 -14.59
CA ILE A 263 -4.88 6.72 -15.42
C ILE A 263 -5.07 5.46 -14.58
N ILE A 264 -4.37 5.32 -13.45
CA ILE A 264 -4.50 4.13 -12.60
C ILE A 264 -5.88 4.09 -11.92
N ALA A 265 -6.21 5.13 -11.15
CA ALA A 265 -7.36 5.09 -10.26
C ALA A 265 -8.73 5.19 -10.95
N LYS A 266 -8.83 5.85 -12.12
CA LYS A 266 -10.10 6.04 -12.83
C LYS A 266 -10.23 5.19 -14.09
N VAL A 267 -9.10 4.84 -14.73
CA VAL A 267 -9.12 4.07 -15.98
C VAL A 267 -8.76 2.61 -15.74
N LEU A 268 -7.54 2.30 -15.29
CA LEU A 268 -7.06 0.92 -15.17
C LEU A 268 -7.86 0.10 -14.16
N PHE A 269 -8.19 0.68 -13.00
CA PHE A 269 -9.02 -0.01 -11.99
C PHE A 269 -10.49 -0.16 -12.38
N ALA A 270 -10.98 0.60 -13.36
CA ALA A 270 -12.34 0.43 -13.89
C ALA A 270 -12.43 -0.67 -14.96
N GLN A 271 -11.29 -1.08 -15.53
CA GLN A 271 -11.24 -2.17 -16.51
C GLN A 271 -11.43 -3.51 -15.81
N THR A 272 -12.38 -4.31 -16.29
CA THR A 272 -12.64 -5.64 -15.78
C THR A 272 -11.78 -6.66 -16.52
N GLY A 273 -10.88 -7.35 -15.82
CA GLY A 273 -10.20 -8.54 -16.36
C GLY A 273 -8.71 -8.64 -16.04
N GLY A 274 -8.20 -9.85 -16.18
CA GLY A 274 -6.79 -10.19 -15.97
C GLY A 274 -6.43 -10.51 -14.52
N THR A 275 -5.42 -11.36 -14.34
CA THR A 275 -4.87 -11.70 -13.03
C THR A 275 -3.65 -10.83 -12.74
N PRO A 276 -3.44 -10.42 -11.48
CA PRO A 276 -2.18 -9.84 -11.05
C PRO A 276 -1.03 -10.81 -11.30
N ARG A 277 0.18 -10.27 -11.47
CA ARG A 277 1.40 -11.06 -11.62
C ARG A 277 1.63 -11.96 -10.39
N GLY A 278 1.86 -13.25 -10.60
CA GLY A 278 2.31 -14.21 -9.60
C GLY A 278 3.79 -14.55 -9.75
N LEU A 279 4.34 -15.23 -8.74
CA LEU A 279 5.70 -15.76 -8.77
C LEU A 279 5.80 -17.05 -9.61
N SER A 280 6.90 -17.20 -10.34
CA SER A 280 7.29 -18.46 -11.01
C SER A 280 7.60 -19.57 -10.02
N THR A 281 7.66 -20.83 -10.49
CA THR A 281 8.00 -21.99 -9.64
C THR A 281 9.36 -21.82 -8.95
N GLU A 282 10.36 -21.34 -9.66
CA GLU A 282 11.70 -21.09 -9.07
C GLU A 282 11.64 -19.98 -8.02
N GLN A 283 10.97 -18.87 -8.33
CA GLN A 283 10.81 -17.75 -7.41
C GLN A 283 10.03 -18.16 -6.14
N ARG A 284 9.02 -19.04 -6.28
CA ARG A 284 8.26 -19.60 -5.15
C ARG A 284 9.09 -20.53 -4.30
N ALA A 285 9.92 -21.37 -4.90
CA ALA A 285 10.82 -22.23 -4.15
C ALA A 285 11.77 -21.41 -3.26
N TRP A 286 12.35 -20.34 -3.80
CA TRP A 286 13.15 -19.40 -3.00
C TRP A 286 12.32 -18.68 -1.93
N ALA A 287 11.16 -18.11 -2.30
CA ALA A 287 10.31 -17.39 -1.35
C ALA A 287 9.79 -18.29 -0.21
N ALA A 288 9.60 -19.58 -0.45
CA ALA A 288 9.25 -20.56 0.58
C ALA A 288 10.39 -20.80 1.58
N ASP A 289 11.62 -20.97 1.10
CA ASP A 289 12.80 -21.12 1.96
C ASP A 289 13.05 -19.87 2.83
N GLU A 290 12.92 -18.69 2.24
CA GLU A 290 13.03 -17.42 2.97
C GLU A 290 11.88 -17.23 3.97
N ALA A 291 10.64 -17.58 3.60
CA ALA A 291 9.50 -17.48 4.50
C ALA A 291 9.63 -18.41 5.71
N GLU A 292 9.99 -19.68 5.52
CA GLU A 292 10.20 -20.64 6.62
C GLU A 292 11.27 -20.13 7.59
N THR A 293 12.36 -19.60 7.05
CA THR A 293 13.41 -18.94 7.82
C THR A 293 12.88 -17.80 8.69
N MET A 294 12.10 -16.88 8.12
CA MET A 294 11.60 -15.71 8.84
C MET A 294 10.53 -16.12 9.86
N ILE A 295 9.71 -17.13 9.55
CA ILE A 295 8.74 -17.75 10.47
C ILE A 295 9.47 -18.37 11.67
N ASP A 296 10.55 -19.13 11.44
CA ASP A 296 11.35 -19.72 12.49
C ASP A 296 11.99 -18.66 13.40
N ALA A 297 12.47 -17.55 12.83
CA ALA A 297 13.01 -16.43 13.60
C ALA A 297 11.96 -15.80 14.53
N VAL A 298 10.73 -15.60 14.04
CA VAL A 298 9.60 -15.12 14.87
C VAL A 298 9.28 -16.13 15.97
N ARG A 299 9.23 -17.42 15.65
CA ARG A 299 8.93 -18.48 16.62
C ARG A 299 9.97 -18.54 17.74
N VAL A 300 11.26 -18.44 17.39
CA VAL A 300 12.37 -18.43 18.36
C VAL A 300 12.35 -17.18 19.22
N ALA A 301 12.01 -16.02 18.65
CA ALA A 301 11.93 -14.76 19.39
C ALA A 301 10.76 -14.72 20.40
N GLY A 302 9.73 -15.56 20.22
CA GLY A 302 8.63 -15.71 21.18
C GLY A 302 7.64 -14.55 21.22
N TYR A 303 7.52 -13.80 20.12
CA TYR A 303 6.55 -12.70 20.00
C TYR A 303 5.10 -13.22 20.11
N PRO A 304 4.17 -12.45 20.73
CA PRO A 304 2.74 -12.75 20.64
C PRO A 304 2.27 -12.74 19.18
N VAL A 305 1.62 -13.83 18.75
CA VAL A 305 1.09 -13.98 17.39
C VAL A 305 -0.43 -14.07 17.43
N THR A 306 -1.10 -13.24 16.63
CA THR A 306 -2.54 -13.34 16.38
C THR A 306 -2.80 -13.78 14.93
N GLY A 307 -3.52 -14.89 14.79
CA GLY A 307 -3.66 -15.62 13.53
C GLY A 307 -2.80 -16.89 13.54
N ASP A 308 -2.43 -17.39 12.36
CA ASP A 308 -1.58 -18.57 12.21
C ASP A 308 -0.30 -18.19 11.45
N LEU A 309 0.87 -18.63 11.93
CA LEU A 309 2.13 -18.46 11.20
C LEU A 309 2.13 -19.23 9.87
N GLY A 310 1.33 -20.28 9.73
CA GLY A 310 1.09 -20.97 8.46
C GLY A 310 0.42 -20.10 7.39
N ASP A 311 -0.18 -18.95 7.77
CA ASP A 311 -0.64 -17.94 6.81
C ASP A 311 0.54 -17.27 6.07
N LEU A 312 1.76 -17.33 6.63
CA LEU A 312 2.97 -16.75 6.07
C LEU A 312 3.76 -17.73 5.18
N SER A 313 3.52 -19.04 5.30
CA SER A 313 4.20 -20.05 4.48
C SER A 313 3.84 -19.91 3.00
N VAL A 314 4.82 -20.06 2.12
CA VAL A 314 4.64 -19.96 0.67
C VAL A 314 4.56 -21.35 0.04
N SER A 315 3.54 -21.59 -0.79
CA SER A 315 3.50 -22.79 -1.62
C SER A 315 4.55 -22.73 -2.73
N THR A 316 5.31 -23.82 -2.90
CA THR A 316 6.32 -23.97 -3.96
C THR A 316 5.71 -24.16 -5.34
N MET A 317 4.41 -24.51 -5.42
CA MET A 317 3.71 -24.65 -6.70
C MET A 317 3.24 -23.31 -7.24
N ALA A 318 3.55 -23.04 -8.50
CA ALA A 318 3.05 -21.87 -9.22
C ALA A 318 1.60 -22.06 -9.68
N GLY A 319 0.83 -20.97 -9.66
CA GLY A 319 -0.47 -20.88 -10.31
C GLY A 319 -0.35 -20.33 -11.73
N ASP A 320 -1.49 -20.21 -12.41
CA ASP A 320 -1.56 -19.67 -13.77
C ASP A 320 -1.13 -18.19 -13.86
N ASP A 321 -1.18 -17.48 -12.73
CA ASP A 321 -0.74 -16.09 -12.56
C ASP A 321 0.78 -15.89 -12.73
N ALA A 322 1.55 -16.98 -12.74
CA ALA A 322 3.00 -16.95 -12.90
C ALA A 322 3.48 -16.64 -14.33
N ARG A 323 2.61 -16.71 -15.35
CA ARG A 323 3.01 -16.46 -16.74
C ARG A 323 3.16 -14.94 -17.00
N PRO A 324 4.27 -14.49 -17.64
CA PRO A 324 4.38 -13.09 -18.04
C PRO A 324 3.31 -12.73 -19.08
N PRO A 325 2.80 -11.49 -19.08
CA PRO A 325 1.86 -11.07 -20.10
C PRO A 325 2.54 -11.08 -21.47
N THR A 326 1.81 -11.50 -22.52
CA THR A 326 2.28 -11.44 -23.90
C THR A 326 2.27 -10.00 -24.42
N VAL A 327 2.94 -9.76 -25.55
CA VAL A 327 2.92 -8.45 -26.21
C VAL A 327 1.49 -8.04 -26.59
N ASP A 328 0.68 -8.99 -27.06
CA ASP A 328 -0.71 -8.72 -27.44
C ASP A 328 -1.56 -8.38 -26.22
N GLU A 329 -1.40 -9.10 -25.09
CA GLU A 329 -2.10 -8.79 -23.84
C GLU A 329 -1.76 -7.37 -23.32
N ILE A 330 -0.50 -6.95 -23.46
CA ILE A 330 -0.05 -5.60 -23.10
C ILE A 330 -0.63 -4.57 -24.08
N LEU A 331 -0.67 -4.88 -25.38
CA LEU A 331 -1.25 -4.00 -26.40
C LEU A 331 -2.74 -3.79 -26.15
N ASP A 332 -3.50 -4.85 -25.86
CA ASP A 332 -4.92 -4.77 -25.52
C ASP A 332 -5.12 -3.88 -24.29
N ALA A 333 -4.35 -4.10 -23.22
CA ALA A 333 -4.39 -3.25 -22.03
C ALA A 333 -4.06 -1.78 -22.35
N SER A 334 -3.15 -1.53 -23.31
CA SER A 334 -2.80 -0.19 -23.77
C SER A 334 -3.94 0.49 -24.51
N LEU A 335 -4.58 -0.24 -25.43
CA LEU A 335 -5.72 0.26 -26.20
C LEU A 335 -6.91 0.56 -25.28
N ASP A 336 -7.19 -0.33 -24.32
CA ASP A 336 -8.23 -0.12 -23.31
C ASP A 336 -7.91 1.08 -22.42
N ALA A 337 -6.65 1.29 -22.04
CA ALA A 337 -6.23 2.45 -21.26
C ALA A 337 -6.42 3.75 -22.05
N ILE A 338 -6.01 3.78 -23.33
CA ILE A 338 -6.19 4.95 -24.20
C ILE A 338 -7.69 5.23 -24.41
N ALA A 339 -8.49 4.20 -24.64
CA ALA A 339 -9.93 4.33 -24.78
C ALA A 339 -10.57 4.90 -23.51
N GLY A 340 -10.20 4.37 -22.33
CA GLY A 340 -10.70 4.85 -21.04
C GLY A 340 -10.25 6.28 -20.72
N ILE A 341 -9.02 6.67 -21.06
CA ILE A 341 -8.57 8.06 -20.99
C ILE A 341 -9.45 8.94 -21.89
N ALA A 342 -9.65 8.57 -23.16
CA ALA A 342 -10.48 9.35 -24.08
C ALA A 342 -11.94 9.49 -23.62
N GLN A 343 -12.47 8.51 -22.90
CA GLN A 343 -13.82 8.53 -22.33
C GLN A 343 -13.95 9.40 -21.07
N THR A 344 -12.88 9.53 -20.29
CA THR A 344 -12.90 10.18 -18.96
C THR A 344 -12.19 11.53 -18.94
N MET A 345 -11.37 11.84 -19.94
CA MET A 345 -10.68 13.10 -20.07
C MET A 345 -11.69 14.24 -20.23
N PRO A 346 -11.56 15.35 -19.46
CA PRO A 346 -12.38 16.54 -19.66
C PRO A 346 -12.27 17.04 -21.10
N TYR A 347 -13.38 17.56 -21.65
CA TYR A 347 -13.32 18.23 -22.95
C TYR A 347 -12.28 19.35 -22.90
N PRO A 348 -11.38 19.45 -23.90
CA PRO A 348 -10.46 20.58 -23.97
C PRO A 348 -11.27 21.87 -23.97
N GLU A 349 -10.81 22.86 -23.21
CA GLU A 349 -11.43 24.18 -23.19
C GLU A 349 -11.43 24.75 -24.61
N THR A 350 -12.59 24.64 -25.26
CA THR A 350 -12.79 25.19 -26.59
C THR A 350 -13.12 26.66 -26.42
N GLY A 351 -12.10 27.50 -26.51
CA GLY A 351 -12.28 28.94 -26.74
C GLY A 351 -12.91 29.18 -28.11
N ALA A 352 -14.22 28.91 -28.25
CA ALA A 352 -15.14 29.43 -29.28
C ALA A 352 -16.45 28.63 -29.31
N ARG A 353 -17.31 28.75 -28.28
CA ARG A 353 -18.68 28.18 -28.33
C ARG A 353 -19.56 28.73 -29.47
N LEU A 354 -19.17 29.84 -30.11
CA LEU A 354 -19.92 30.46 -31.22
C LEU A 354 -19.60 29.86 -32.60
N GLN A 355 -18.37 29.43 -32.88
CA GLN A 355 -18.00 28.88 -34.21
C GLN A 355 -18.51 27.45 -34.43
N THR A 356 -18.57 26.63 -33.36
CA THR A 356 -18.92 25.20 -33.47
C THR A 356 -20.41 24.97 -33.74
N ARG A 357 -21.32 25.82 -33.24
CA ARG A 357 -22.75 25.73 -33.56
C ARG A 357 -23.02 26.01 -35.04
N ALA A 358 -22.37 27.03 -35.62
CA ALA A 358 -22.48 27.35 -37.05
C ALA A 358 -21.90 26.22 -37.93
N ALA A 359 -20.73 25.68 -37.56
CA ALA A 359 -20.10 24.57 -38.28
C ALA A 359 -20.92 23.27 -38.21
N ASN A 360 -21.56 22.97 -37.07
CA ASN A 360 -22.40 21.79 -36.92
C ASN A 360 -23.74 21.91 -37.67
N VAL A 361 -24.34 23.11 -37.73
CA VAL A 361 -25.53 23.36 -38.57
C VAL A 361 -25.17 23.22 -40.06
N ALA A 362 -24.04 23.78 -40.50
CA ALA A 362 -23.55 23.65 -41.87
C ALA A 362 -23.28 22.19 -42.27
N ARG A 363 -22.65 21.39 -41.40
CA ARG A 363 -22.44 19.95 -41.65
C ARG A 363 -23.75 19.16 -41.68
N ARG A 364 -24.75 19.52 -40.87
CA ARG A 364 -26.07 18.84 -40.85
C ARG A 364 -26.87 19.14 -42.12
N ILE A 365 -26.76 20.36 -42.66
CA ILE A 365 -27.37 20.75 -43.94
C ILE A 365 -26.64 20.05 -45.10
N GLY A 366 -25.30 20.03 -45.10
CA GLY A 366 -24.51 19.34 -46.12
C GLY A 366 -24.83 17.84 -46.24
N ARG A 367 -25.01 17.14 -45.11
CA ARG A 367 -25.39 15.72 -45.10
C ARG A 367 -26.80 15.47 -45.64
N ARG A 368 -27.77 16.37 -45.39
CA ARG A 368 -29.13 16.28 -45.95
C ARG A 368 -29.15 16.53 -47.47
N VAL A 369 -28.33 17.44 -47.98
CA VAL A 369 -28.22 17.71 -49.42
C VAL A 369 -27.58 16.52 -50.15
N VAL A 370 -26.60 15.86 -49.55
CA VAL A 370 -25.98 14.65 -50.11
C VAL A 370 -26.94 13.44 -50.09
N SER A 371 -27.80 13.32 -49.06
CA SER A 371 -28.79 12.22 -49.03
C SER A 371 -29.90 12.42 -50.07
N LEU A 372 -30.37 13.65 -50.29
CA LEU A 372 -31.39 13.98 -51.31
C LEU A 372 -30.89 13.78 -52.75
N ARG A 373 -29.61 14.07 -53.02
CA ARG A 373 -29.01 13.80 -54.34
C ARG A 373 -28.87 12.31 -54.67
N ARG A 374 -28.82 11.43 -53.66
CA ARG A 374 -28.80 9.97 -53.86
C ARG A 374 -30.18 9.35 -54.05
N THR A 375 -31.26 10.08 -53.79
CA THR A 375 -32.65 9.57 -53.94
C THR A 375 -33.32 10.01 -55.25
N LEU A 376 -32.67 10.88 -56.02
CA LEU A 376 -33.16 11.43 -57.29
C LEU A 376 -32.26 11.09 -58.50
N GLY A 377 -31.38 10.09 -58.34
CA GLY A 377 -30.47 9.60 -59.38
C GLY A 377 -30.76 8.15 -59.73
#